data_AF-A0A1I3M8R4-F1
#
_entry.id   AF-A0A1I3M8R4-F1
#
_cell.length_a   1.000
_cell.length_b   1.000
_cell.length_c   1.000
_cell.angle_alpha   90.00
_cell.angle_beta   90.00
_cell.angle_gamma   90.00
#
_symmetry.space_group_name_H-M   'P 1'
#
loop_
_entity.id
_entity.type
_entity.pdbx_description
1 polymer ?
#
loop_
_entity_poly.entity_id
_entity_poly.type
_entity_poly.pdbx_seq_one_letter_code
_entity_poly.pdbx_strand_id
1 'polypeptide(L)'
;MKKLYCTPKVLISLLLLMGTSLLSAESFRVSKVHELTVEQSAESEGTAKLGINEALAITLPADQTFIEGLELKFEIPEAVASWVDSVACSVYSSISPSPKASQIDYSGTRAYVKTLPGKLSWVLQIPLKKENSIKSNNYTTKVDTIITPSKNVVFIRLQPVMKGVPEETLNAIIPITVKPILMNKGQLAFKLVPPEKKLEPCTIFIDDKLVPFSDNSKILLDTGVHDISIISEAYRNEVRTVRIDRAKTTDLTVEMKSLEPTLLITAPEGTEVLLDDVKCTTFGKEFVITEGEHKIKFTIGDYEIIRSITAIKGKTYTANFSLDLQITEN
;
A
#
# COMPACT_ATOMS: atom_id res chain seq x y z
N MET A 1 70.46 -20.63 -54.85
CA MET A 1 70.06 -22.03 -54.61
C MET A 1 68.76 -22.04 -53.82
N LYS A 2 67.76 -22.82 -54.31
CA LYS A 2 66.47 -23.20 -53.67
C LYS A 2 65.46 -22.06 -53.39
N LYS A 3 64.15 -22.27 -53.43
CA LYS A 3 63.17 -22.98 -54.29
C LYS A 3 61.79 -22.54 -53.75
N LEU A 4 60.85 -22.21 -54.65
CA LEU A 4 59.36 -22.20 -54.57
C LEU A 4 58.63 -22.71 -53.29
N TYR A 5 57.49 -22.08 -52.96
CA TYR A 5 56.08 -22.61 -52.97
C TYR A 5 55.17 -21.71 -52.07
N CYS A 6 54.20 -20.94 -52.58
CA CYS A 6 52.79 -21.24 -52.97
C CYS A 6 51.77 -21.42 -51.82
N THR A 7 51.05 -20.32 -51.51
CA THR A 7 49.58 -20.15 -51.25
C THR A 7 48.86 -20.97 -50.13
N PRO A 8 47.54 -20.82 -49.89
CA PRO A 8 46.96 -20.02 -48.79
C PRO A 8 46.04 -20.84 -47.86
N LYS A 9 45.88 -20.48 -46.58
CA LYS A 9 44.77 -21.02 -45.76
C LYS A 9 44.18 -19.98 -44.82
N VAL A 10 42.93 -19.67 -45.12
CA VAL A 10 41.87 -19.14 -44.25
C VAL A 10 41.80 -19.98 -42.96
N LEU A 11 41.83 -19.33 -41.80
CA LEU A 11 41.02 -19.75 -40.67
C LEU A 11 40.68 -18.52 -39.82
N ILE A 12 39.46 -18.03 -40.03
CA ILE A 12 38.81 -17.00 -39.22
C ILE A 12 38.61 -17.60 -37.83
N SER A 13 39.44 -17.21 -36.87
CA SER A 13 39.24 -17.47 -35.45
C SER A 13 38.26 -16.44 -34.91
N LEU A 14 36.97 -16.74 -35.01
CA LEU A 14 35.91 -16.01 -34.30
C LEU A 14 35.23 -16.97 -33.31
N LEU A 15 35.96 -17.37 -32.26
CA LEU A 15 35.36 -17.98 -31.08
C LEU A 15 35.09 -16.87 -30.07
N LEU A 16 34.06 -16.07 -30.33
CA LEU A 16 33.57 -15.07 -29.38
C LEU A 16 32.80 -15.81 -28.28
N LEU A 17 33.35 -15.76 -27.07
CA LEU A 17 32.70 -16.13 -25.82
C LEU A 17 31.27 -15.56 -25.76
N MET A 18 30.27 -16.42 -25.81
CA MET A 18 28.97 -16.18 -25.19
C MET A 18 28.76 -17.24 -24.10
N GLY A 19 29.46 -17.04 -22.98
CA GLY A 19 29.10 -17.67 -21.72
C GLY A 19 27.89 -16.96 -21.14
N THR A 20 26.71 -17.13 -21.75
CA THR A 20 25.46 -16.84 -21.07
C THR A 20 25.25 -17.97 -20.07
N SER A 21 25.38 -17.68 -18.78
CA SER A 21 24.89 -18.58 -17.73
C SER A 21 23.38 -18.68 -17.87
N LEU A 22 22.91 -19.62 -18.70
CA LEU A 22 21.52 -20.02 -18.72
C LEU A 22 21.20 -20.54 -17.32
N LEU A 23 20.35 -19.80 -16.60
CA LEU A 23 19.69 -20.32 -15.40
C LEU A 23 18.80 -21.49 -15.86
N SER A 24 19.39 -22.69 -15.90
CA SER A 24 18.66 -23.89 -16.29
C SER A 24 17.66 -24.24 -15.20
N ALA A 25 16.40 -24.46 -15.60
CA ALA A 25 15.42 -25.08 -14.72
C ALA A 25 15.89 -26.51 -14.38
N GLU A 26 15.92 -26.84 -13.10
CA GLU A 26 16.18 -28.21 -12.65
C GLU A 26 14.85 -28.95 -12.47
N SER A 27 14.80 -30.19 -12.92
CA SER A 27 13.67 -31.09 -12.70
C SER A 27 13.92 -31.94 -11.45
N PHE A 28 12.91 -32.09 -10.61
CA PHE A 28 13.02 -32.85 -9.38
C PHE A 28 11.68 -33.46 -8.96
N ARG A 29 11.76 -34.50 -8.13
CA ARG A 29 10.61 -35.16 -7.51
C ARG A 29 10.65 -34.97 -6.00
N VAL A 30 9.50 -34.67 -5.41
CA VAL A 30 9.28 -34.61 -3.96
C VAL A 30 8.36 -35.76 -3.54
N SER A 31 8.38 -36.16 -2.28
CA SER A 31 7.45 -37.19 -1.77
C SER A 31 6.05 -36.63 -1.54
N LYS A 32 5.96 -35.36 -1.10
CA LYS A 32 4.70 -34.65 -0.84
C LYS A 32 4.89 -33.14 -0.95
N VAL A 33 3.81 -32.44 -1.31
CA VAL A 33 3.73 -30.97 -1.25
C VAL A 33 2.70 -30.57 -0.21
N HIS A 34 3.10 -29.68 0.70
CA HIS A 34 2.21 -28.99 1.61
C HIS A 34 1.89 -27.61 1.04
N GLU A 35 0.65 -27.17 1.22
CA GLU A 35 0.18 -25.87 0.74
C GLU A 35 -0.11 -24.97 1.95
N LEU A 36 0.30 -23.72 1.86
CA LEU A 36 0.09 -22.71 2.88
C LEU A 36 -0.21 -21.39 2.21
N THR A 37 -1.19 -20.66 2.73
CA THR A 37 -1.51 -19.31 2.26
C THR A 37 -1.05 -18.30 3.31
N VAL A 38 -0.42 -17.22 2.86
CA VAL A 38 -0.04 -16.08 3.70
C VAL A 38 -0.93 -14.91 3.34
N GLU A 39 -1.41 -14.20 4.35
CA GLU A 39 -2.13 -12.95 4.20
C GLU A 39 -1.20 -11.76 4.44
N GLN A 40 -1.63 -10.56 3.99
CA GLN A 40 -0.88 -9.33 4.20
C GLN A 40 -1.23 -8.69 5.56
N SER A 41 -1.12 -9.45 6.65
CA SER A 41 -1.42 -8.97 8.01
C SER A 41 -0.36 -9.42 9.00
N ALA A 42 -0.17 -8.65 10.08
CA ALA A 42 0.82 -8.97 11.10
C ALA A 42 0.50 -10.27 11.87
N GLU A 43 -0.79 -10.60 11.93
CA GLU A 43 -1.34 -11.80 12.54
C GLU A 43 -1.29 -13.02 11.61
N SER A 44 -0.92 -12.83 10.34
CA SER A 44 -0.82 -13.94 9.39
C SER A 44 0.35 -14.84 9.76
N GLU A 45 0.01 -16.04 10.19
CA GLU A 45 0.96 -17.09 10.54
C GLU A 45 0.40 -18.44 10.10
N GLY A 46 1.19 -19.20 9.36
CA GLY A 46 0.85 -20.58 9.01
C GLY A 46 1.98 -21.50 9.42
N THR A 47 1.65 -22.74 9.79
CA THR A 47 2.65 -23.77 10.09
C THR A 47 2.41 -25.01 9.24
N ALA A 48 3.46 -25.52 8.62
CA ALA A 48 3.47 -26.79 7.91
C ALA A 48 4.48 -27.75 8.54
N LYS A 49 4.21 -29.05 8.48
CA LYS A 49 5.09 -30.10 9.01
C LYS A 49 5.67 -30.89 7.84
N LEU A 50 6.94 -30.67 7.54
CA LEU A 50 7.60 -31.25 6.37
C LEU A 50 8.51 -32.40 6.76
N GLY A 51 8.37 -33.52 6.09
CA GLY A 51 9.38 -34.57 6.07
C GLY A 51 10.57 -34.21 5.19
N ILE A 52 11.61 -35.05 5.23
CA ILE A 52 12.73 -34.94 4.29
C ILE A 52 12.27 -35.37 2.88
N ASN A 53 12.75 -34.67 1.85
CA ASN A 53 12.30 -34.78 0.45
C ASN A 53 10.86 -34.30 0.19
N GLU A 54 10.24 -33.60 1.13
CA GLU A 54 8.97 -32.90 0.93
C GLU A 54 9.17 -31.42 0.57
N ALA A 55 8.09 -30.79 0.10
CA ALA A 55 8.09 -29.38 -0.25
C ALA A 55 6.91 -28.61 0.35
N LEU A 56 7.06 -27.30 0.42
CA LEU A 56 6.08 -26.33 0.87
C LEU A 56 5.85 -25.30 -0.25
N ALA A 57 4.62 -25.21 -0.71
CA ALA A 57 4.15 -24.17 -1.62
C ALA A 57 3.43 -23.09 -0.81
N ILE A 58 4.00 -21.88 -0.81
CA ILE A 58 3.48 -20.73 -0.07
C ILE A 58 2.80 -19.81 -1.08
N THR A 59 1.48 -19.72 -1.01
CA THR A 59 0.66 -18.84 -1.84
C THR A 59 0.53 -17.47 -1.18
N LEU A 60 0.91 -16.44 -1.92
CA LEU A 60 0.80 -15.03 -1.56
C LEU A 60 -0.54 -14.45 -2.04
N PRO A 61 -1.06 -13.40 -1.40
CA PRO A 61 -2.28 -12.75 -1.84
C PRO A 61 -2.08 -12.05 -3.19
N ALA A 62 -3.17 -11.76 -3.89
CA ALA A 62 -3.11 -11.03 -5.15
C ALA A 62 -2.54 -9.61 -4.96
N ASP A 63 -2.96 -8.93 -3.89
CA ASP A 63 -2.38 -7.65 -3.47
C ASP A 63 -1.15 -7.89 -2.58
N GLN A 64 0.02 -7.50 -3.07
CA GLN A 64 1.30 -7.62 -2.36
C GLN A 64 1.87 -6.24 -1.99
N THR A 65 1.04 -5.19 -1.97
CA THR A 65 1.46 -3.80 -1.70
C THR A 65 2.39 -3.70 -0.49
N PHE A 66 2.03 -4.32 0.63
CA PHE A 66 2.80 -4.25 1.88
C PHE A 66 3.77 -5.40 2.14
N ILE A 67 3.73 -6.51 1.39
CA ILE A 67 4.65 -7.63 1.62
C ILE A 67 6.02 -7.30 1.02
N GLU A 68 7.08 -7.33 1.84
CA GLU A 68 8.48 -7.18 1.41
C GLU A 68 9.20 -8.53 1.33
N GLY A 69 8.74 -9.51 2.10
CA GLY A 69 9.39 -10.81 2.22
C GLY A 69 8.56 -11.86 2.94
N LEU A 70 9.14 -13.03 3.12
CA LEU A 70 8.65 -14.09 4.00
C LEU A 70 9.72 -14.40 5.06
N GLU A 71 9.29 -14.65 6.29
CA GLU A 71 10.10 -15.23 7.34
C GLU A 71 9.66 -16.66 7.60
N LEU A 72 10.62 -17.57 7.64
CA LEU A 72 10.40 -18.98 7.87
C LEU A 72 11.22 -19.43 9.06
N LYS A 73 10.54 -19.89 10.11
CA LYS A 73 11.15 -20.51 11.29
C LYS A 73 11.06 -22.02 11.16
N PHE A 74 12.20 -22.67 11.08
CA PHE A 74 12.36 -24.11 11.11
C PHE A 74 12.62 -24.56 12.54
N GLU A 75 11.88 -25.56 12.99
CA GLU A 75 12.12 -26.27 14.25
C GLU A 75 12.80 -27.59 13.89
N ILE A 76 14.12 -27.64 14.03
CA ILE A 76 14.95 -28.73 13.54
C ILE A 76 15.05 -29.80 14.64
N PRO A 77 14.55 -31.04 14.40
CA PRO A 77 14.67 -32.12 15.37
C PRO A 77 16.13 -32.48 15.66
N GLU A 78 16.40 -33.00 16.86
CA GLU A 78 17.75 -33.40 17.28
C GLU A 78 18.37 -34.45 16.34
N ALA A 79 17.57 -35.37 15.81
CA ALA A 79 17.98 -36.36 14.81
C ALA A 79 18.52 -35.72 13.52
N VAL A 80 18.07 -34.52 13.16
CA VAL A 80 18.58 -33.74 12.01
C VAL A 80 19.74 -32.86 12.44
N ALA A 81 19.63 -32.16 13.57
CA ALA A 81 20.66 -31.25 14.06
C ALA A 81 21.99 -31.95 14.40
N SER A 82 21.94 -33.22 14.84
CA SER A 82 23.13 -34.04 15.12
C SER A 82 23.87 -34.48 13.84
N TRP A 83 23.16 -34.52 12.71
CA TRP A 83 23.70 -34.81 11.39
C TRP A 83 23.79 -33.52 10.59
N VAL A 84 24.72 -32.66 11.02
CA VAL A 84 24.95 -31.34 10.41
C VAL A 84 25.15 -31.48 8.90
N ASP A 85 24.59 -30.54 8.16
CA ASP A 85 24.70 -30.48 6.70
C ASP A 85 24.10 -31.67 5.94
N SER A 86 23.35 -32.57 6.59
CA SER A 86 22.72 -33.74 5.95
C SER A 86 21.48 -33.41 5.11
N VAL A 87 20.79 -32.31 5.43
CA VAL A 87 19.56 -31.85 4.79
C VAL A 87 19.76 -30.44 4.25
N ALA A 88 19.38 -30.20 2.99
CA ALA A 88 19.35 -28.88 2.39
C ALA A 88 17.94 -28.33 2.24
N CYS A 89 17.81 -27.03 2.49
CA CYS A 89 16.64 -26.23 2.15
C CYS A 89 16.93 -25.48 0.85
N SER A 90 16.08 -25.66 -0.16
CA SER A 90 16.13 -24.93 -1.42
C SER A 90 14.89 -24.10 -1.62
N VAL A 91 15.08 -22.88 -2.14
CA VAL A 91 13.98 -22.01 -2.55
C VAL A 91 14.01 -21.88 -4.06
N TYR A 92 12.86 -22.07 -4.68
CA TYR A 92 12.70 -22.07 -6.13
C TYR A 92 11.86 -20.89 -6.60
N SER A 93 12.21 -20.40 -7.78
CA SER A 93 11.39 -19.52 -8.59
C SER A 93 10.92 -20.25 -9.86
N SER A 94 9.88 -19.71 -10.51
CA SER A 94 9.39 -20.22 -11.79
C SER A 94 9.01 -21.72 -11.79
N ILE A 95 8.41 -22.19 -10.69
CA ILE A 95 7.98 -23.59 -10.57
C ILE A 95 6.87 -23.94 -11.57
N SER A 96 7.03 -25.10 -12.19
CA SER A 96 6.07 -25.71 -13.10
C SER A 96 5.99 -27.23 -12.86
N PRO A 97 4.80 -27.85 -12.93
CA PRO A 97 3.48 -27.22 -13.04
C PRO A 97 3.13 -26.44 -11.75
N SER A 98 1.96 -25.78 -11.75
CA SER A 98 1.48 -25.08 -10.55
C SER A 98 1.41 -26.05 -9.37
N PRO A 99 1.95 -25.71 -8.19
CA PRO A 99 1.94 -26.60 -7.02
C PRO A 99 0.52 -27.01 -6.62
N LYS A 100 0.37 -28.29 -6.26
CA LYS A 100 -0.86 -28.92 -5.78
C LYS A 100 -0.45 -30.15 -4.95
N ALA A 101 -1.19 -30.47 -3.90
CA ALA A 101 -0.92 -31.63 -3.04
C ALA A 101 -0.85 -32.98 -3.79
N SER A 102 -1.54 -33.12 -4.92
CA SER A 102 -1.55 -34.34 -5.74
C SER A 102 -0.38 -34.45 -6.72
N GLN A 103 0.48 -33.45 -6.81
CA GLN A 103 1.57 -33.37 -7.79
C GLN A 103 2.91 -33.50 -7.07
N ILE A 104 3.81 -34.30 -7.65
CA ILE A 104 5.10 -34.61 -7.02
C ILE A 104 6.31 -34.38 -7.94
N ASP A 105 6.09 -34.23 -9.24
CA ASP A 105 7.13 -33.92 -10.23
C ASP A 105 7.08 -32.43 -10.58
N TYR A 106 8.22 -31.75 -10.45
CA TYR A 106 8.34 -30.30 -10.68
C TYR A 106 9.61 -29.98 -11.46
N SER A 107 9.60 -28.83 -12.11
CA SER A 107 10.78 -28.15 -12.61
C SER A 107 10.76 -26.68 -12.22
N GLY A 108 11.94 -26.12 -11.96
CA GLY A 108 12.06 -24.68 -11.66
C GLY A 108 13.49 -24.23 -11.49
N THR A 109 13.68 -22.92 -11.34
CA THR A 109 15.00 -22.32 -11.16
C THR A 109 15.28 -22.22 -9.67
N ARG A 110 16.34 -22.90 -9.20
CA ARG A 110 16.76 -22.81 -7.80
C ARG A 110 17.39 -21.44 -7.54
N ALA A 111 16.69 -20.61 -6.79
CA ALA A 111 17.12 -19.25 -6.45
C ALA A 111 18.04 -19.22 -5.22
N TYR A 112 17.88 -20.20 -4.32
CA TYR A 112 18.65 -20.31 -3.09
C TYR A 112 18.80 -21.77 -2.67
N VAL A 113 19.95 -22.10 -2.08
CA VAL A 113 20.17 -23.39 -1.41
C VAL A 113 21.12 -23.21 -0.25
N LYS A 114 20.76 -23.79 0.90
CA LYS A 114 21.64 -23.89 2.06
C LYS A 114 21.29 -25.13 2.88
N THR A 115 22.28 -25.72 3.52
CA THR A 115 22.07 -26.80 4.47
C THR A 115 21.47 -26.31 5.77
N LEU A 116 20.67 -27.17 6.41
CA LEU A 116 20.17 -26.92 7.76
C LEU A 116 21.34 -26.95 8.75
N PRO A 117 21.44 -25.94 9.64
CA PRO A 117 22.52 -25.87 10.61
C PRO A 117 22.36 -26.94 11.71
N GLY A 118 23.44 -27.25 12.42
CA GLY A 118 23.42 -28.07 13.64
C GLY A 118 22.82 -27.34 14.85
N LYS A 119 21.62 -26.78 14.70
CA LYS A 119 20.88 -26.05 15.75
C LYS A 119 19.42 -26.49 15.71
N LEU A 120 18.73 -26.43 16.85
CA LEU A 120 17.31 -26.81 16.95
C LEU A 120 16.34 -25.78 16.35
N SER A 121 16.83 -24.58 16.04
CA SER A 121 16.02 -23.57 15.35
C SER A 121 16.85 -22.79 14.34
N TRP A 122 16.23 -22.54 13.19
CA TRP A 122 16.81 -21.75 12.12
C TRP A 122 15.74 -20.84 11.52
N VAL A 123 16.07 -19.56 11.32
CA VAL A 123 15.17 -18.58 10.73
C VAL A 123 15.73 -18.14 9.38
N LEU A 124 14.97 -18.38 8.31
CA LEU A 124 15.26 -17.96 6.94
C LEU A 124 14.36 -16.79 6.56
N GLN A 125 14.94 -15.71 6.07
CA GLN A 125 14.21 -14.55 5.55
C GLN A 125 14.40 -14.46 4.04
N ILE A 126 13.29 -14.46 3.30
CA ILE A 126 13.24 -14.47 1.85
C ILE A 126 12.73 -13.10 1.37
N PRO A 127 13.59 -12.23 0.81
CA PRO A 127 13.15 -10.97 0.23
C PRO A 127 12.40 -11.20 -1.09
N LEU A 128 11.23 -10.56 -1.23
CA LEU A 128 10.40 -10.60 -2.43
C LEU A 128 10.45 -9.30 -3.25
N LYS A 129 10.92 -8.21 -2.63
CA LYS A 129 11.12 -6.90 -3.28
C LYS A 129 12.56 -6.45 -3.20
N LYS A 130 13.05 -5.80 -4.26
CA LYS A 130 14.41 -5.24 -4.31
C LYS A 130 14.65 -4.22 -3.20
N GLU A 131 13.71 -3.30 -3.04
CA GLU A 131 13.65 -2.39 -1.91
C GLU A 131 12.88 -3.07 -0.78
N ASN A 132 13.59 -3.37 0.31
CA ASN A 132 13.04 -4.00 1.51
C ASN A 132 13.78 -3.51 2.75
N SER A 133 13.11 -3.57 3.89
CA SER A 133 13.65 -3.22 5.21
C SER A 133 14.32 -4.41 5.93
N ILE A 134 14.43 -5.57 5.27
CA ILE A 134 14.94 -6.82 5.86
C ILE A 134 16.44 -6.70 6.14
N LYS A 135 16.82 -6.76 7.42
CA LYS A 135 18.22 -6.70 7.86
C LYS A 135 18.76 -8.09 8.16
N SER A 136 20.01 -8.33 7.80
CA SER A 136 20.75 -9.50 8.29
C SER A 136 21.10 -9.28 9.78
N ASN A 137 20.99 -10.33 10.57
CA ASN A 137 21.49 -10.37 11.95
C ASN A 137 22.10 -11.74 12.25
N ASN A 138 22.71 -11.92 13.42
CA ASN A 138 23.40 -13.17 13.77
C ASN A 138 22.47 -14.38 13.99
N TYR A 139 21.16 -14.16 14.06
CA TYR A 139 20.15 -15.17 14.36
C TYR A 139 19.28 -15.53 13.15
N THR A 140 19.31 -14.72 12.09
CA THR A 140 18.55 -14.94 10.85
C THR A 140 19.48 -15.14 9.66
N THR A 141 19.09 -16.03 8.75
CA THR A 141 19.73 -16.15 7.44
C THR A 141 18.88 -15.42 6.42
N LYS A 142 19.43 -14.36 5.81
CA LYS A 142 18.78 -13.68 4.69
C LYS A 142 19.16 -14.38 3.39
N VAL A 143 18.20 -14.55 2.49
CA VAL A 143 18.49 -14.97 1.11
C VAL A 143 19.09 -13.78 0.35
N ASP A 144 20.25 -13.99 -0.27
CA ASP A 144 21.01 -12.92 -0.95
C ASP A 144 20.39 -12.49 -2.30
N THR A 145 19.50 -13.31 -2.85
CA THR A 145 18.81 -13.07 -4.11
C THR A 145 17.35 -12.67 -3.85
N ILE A 146 16.86 -11.68 -4.58
CA ILE A 146 15.42 -11.34 -4.57
C ILE A 146 14.64 -12.43 -5.30
N ILE A 147 13.64 -13.00 -4.65
CA ILE A 147 12.79 -14.02 -5.26
C ILE A 147 11.53 -13.34 -5.78
N THR A 148 11.34 -13.35 -7.10
CA THR A 148 10.08 -12.92 -7.71
C THR A 148 9.14 -14.13 -7.79
N PRO A 149 8.04 -14.15 -7.02
CA PRO A 149 7.09 -15.27 -7.04
C PRO A 149 6.45 -15.40 -8.42
N SER A 150 6.52 -16.59 -9.02
CA SER A 150 5.74 -16.89 -10.23
C SER A 150 4.34 -17.31 -9.81
N LYS A 151 3.30 -16.72 -10.41
CA LYS A 151 1.89 -16.96 -10.05
C LYS A 151 1.60 -16.80 -8.55
N ASN A 152 2.29 -15.86 -7.90
CA ASN A 152 2.19 -15.58 -6.46
C ASN A 152 2.56 -16.75 -5.55
N VAL A 153 3.41 -17.68 -6.00
CA VAL A 153 3.87 -18.80 -5.17
C VAL A 153 5.38 -18.76 -4.93
N VAL A 154 5.77 -18.96 -3.67
CA VAL A 154 7.15 -19.26 -3.27
C VAL A 154 7.22 -20.75 -2.92
N PHE A 155 8.16 -21.46 -3.52
CA PHE A 155 8.26 -22.91 -3.37
C PHE A 155 9.56 -23.30 -2.66
N ILE A 156 9.44 -24.12 -1.62
CA ILE A 156 10.55 -24.53 -0.77
C ILE A 156 10.60 -26.04 -0.74
N ARG A 157 11.81 -26.58 -0.79
CA ARG A 157 12.05 -28.02 -0.74
C ARG A 157 13.08 -28.33 0.33
N LEU A 158 12.82 -29.40 1.09
CA LEU A 158 13.84 -30.04 1.91
C LEU A 158 14.34 -31.27 1.16
N GLN A 159 15.65 -31.48 1.06
CA GLN A 159 16.21 -32.68 0.44
C GLN A 159 17.43 -33.21 1.20
N PRO A 160 17.65 -34.53 1.20
CA PRO A 160 18.90 -35.09 1.71
C PRO A 160 20.05 -34.75 0.75
N VAL A 161 21.22 -34.41 1.28
CA VAL A 161 22.42 -34.09 0.47
C VAL A 161 23.61 -34.99 0.78
N MET A 162 23.50 -35.88 1.76
CA MET A 162 24.52 -36.85 2.12
C MET A 162 24.02 -38.29 1.96
N LYS A 163 24.95 -39.22 1.68
CA LYS A 163 24.69 -40.66 1.75
C LYS A 163 24.95 -41.16 3.17
N GLY A 164 24.27 -42.22 3.59
CA GLY A 164 24.48 -42.85 4.90
C GLY A 164 23.84 -42.10 6.08
N VAL A 165 22.91 -41.18 5.80
CA VAL A 165 22.10 -40.50 6.81
C VAL A 165 21.18 -41.53 7.49
N PRO A 166 21.10 -41.57 8.84
CA PRO A 166 20.25 -42.53 9.53
C PRO A 166 18.78 -42.43 9.16
N GLU A 167 18.06 -43.55 9.26
CA GLU A 167 16.64 -43.61 8.95
C GLU A 167 15.82 -42.65 9.81
N GLU A 168 16.20 -42.46 11.08
CA GLU A 168 15.57 -41.49 11.98
C GLU A 168 15.64 -40.06 11.44
N THR A 169 16.79 -39.65 10.88
CA THR A 169 16.97 -38.34 10.26
C THR A 169 16.15 -38.20 8.98
N LEU A 170 16.07 -39.26 8.15
CA LEU A 170 15.29 -39.25 6.90
C LEU A 170 13.77 -39.22 7.16
N ASN A 171 13.31 -39.85 8.24
CA ASN A 171 11.92 -39.87 8.66
C ASN A 171 11.54 -38.70 9.57
N ALA A 172 12.49 -37.80 9.87
CA ALA A 172 12.25 -36.65 10.72
C ALA A 172 11.25 -35.67 10.09
N ILE A 173 10.41 -35.09 10.94
CA ILE A 173 9.44 -34.06 10.58
C ILE A 173 9.92 -32.72 11.13
N ILE A 174 10.05 -31.73 10.27
CA ILE A 174 10.47 -30.37 10.58
C ILE A 174 9.23 -29.45 10.51
N PRO A 175 8.73 -28.96 11.65
CA PRO A 175 7.76 -27.86 11.66
C PRO A 175 8.40 -26.59 11.06
N ILE A 176 7.67 -25.95 10.15
CA ILE A 176 8.05 -24.70 9.51
C ILE A 176 6.91 -23.71 9.70
N THR A 177 7.17 -22.65 10.44
CA THR A 177 6.25 -21.52 10.61
C THR A 177 6.60 -20.44 9.60
N VAL A 178 5.60 -19.94 8.87
CA VAL A 178 5.73 -18.93 7.82
C VAL A 178 4.97 -17.67 8.23
N LYS A 179 5.65 -16.52 8.17
CA LYS A 179 5.07 -15.18 8.42
C LYS A 179 5.41 -14.22 7.28
N PRO A 180 4.52 -13.28 6.91
CA PRO A 180 4.88 -12.20 6.02
C PRO A 180 5.83 -11.22 6.72
N ILE A 181 6.83 -10.74 6.00
CA ILE A 181 7.59 -9.56 6.40
C ILE A 181 6.93 -8.37 5.72
N LEU A 182 6.28 -7.52 6.53
CA LEU A 182 5.53 -6.37 6.04
C LEU A 182 6.40 -5.11 6.05
N MET A 183 6.23 -4.24 5.06
CA MET A 183 6.83 -2.91 5.08
C MET A 183 6.30 -2.10 6.26
N ASN A 184 7.11 -1.16 6.75
CA ASN A 184 6.67 -0.22 7.79
C ASN A 184 5.97 1.01 7.19
N LYS A 185 4.96 0.75 6.35
CA LYS A 185 4.10 1.76 5.71
C LYS A 185 2.64 1.32 5.79
N GLY A 186 1.74 2.29 5.68
CA GLY A 186 0.33 2.05 5.39
C GLY A 186 -0.09 2.81 4.13
N GLN A 187 -1.32 2.57 3.68
CA GLN A 187 -1.89 3.26 2.52
C GLN A 187 -3.00 4.19 3.00
N LEU A 188 -2.95 5.45 2.60
CA LEU A 188 -4.07 6.37 2.73
C LEU A 188 -4.89 6.29 1.44
N ALA A 189 -6.14 5.86 1.55
CA ALA A 189 -7.13 5.99 0.50
C ALA A 189 -7.90 7.28 0.74
N PHE A 190 -7.65 8.27 -0.10
CA PHE A 190 -8.09 9.64 0.12
C PHE A 190 -9.14 10.06 -0.91
N LYS A 191 -10.24 10.66 -0.44
CA LYS A 191 -11.35 11.11 -1.28
C LYS A 191 -11.85 12.49 -0.86
N LEU A 192 -12.01 13.38 -1.84
CA LEU A 192 -12.68 14.66 -1.68
C LEU A 192 -14.10 14.56 -2.22
N VAL A 193 -15.06 15.09 -1.46
CA VAL A 193 -16.47 15.17 -1.85
C VAL A 193 -16.84 16.65 -1.99
N PRO A 194 -16.98 17.17 -3.22
CA PRO A 194 -17.43 18.53 -3.43
C PRO A 194 -18.89 18.73 -3.00
N PRO A 195 -19.30 19.94 -2.56
CA PRO A 195 -20.70 20.26 -2.30
C PRO A 195 -21.51 20.31 -3.61
N GLU A 196 -20.85 20.61 -4.72
CA GLU A 196 -21.40 20.60 -6.08
C GLU A 196 -21.12 19.26 -6.77
N LYS A 197 -21.63 19.05 -8.00
CA LYS A 197 -21.42 17.80 -8.73
C LYS A 197 -19.99 17.59 -9.23
N LYS A 198 -19.17 18.65 -9.30
CA LYS A 198 -17.82 18.60 -9.87
C LYS A 198 -16.82 19.14 -8.85
N LEU A 199 -15.69 18.45 -8.72
CA LEU A 199 -14.57 18.88 -7.89
C LEU A 199 -13.73 19.91 -8.65
N GLU A 200 -13.62 21.11 -8.09
CA GLU A 200 -12.69 22.13 -8.56
C GLU A 200 -11.27 21.88 -8.02
N PRO A 201 -10.22 22.44 -8.65
CA PRO A 201 -8.83 22.18 -8.28
C PRO A 201 -8.53 22.41 -6.79
N CYS A 202 -7.88 21.42 -6.19
CA CYS A 202 -7.41 21.44 -4.81
C CYS A 202 -5.93 21.06 -4.77
N THR A 203 -5.18 21.74 -3.91
CA THR A 203 -3.77 21.43 -3.63
C THR A 203 -3.70 20.69 -2.31
N ILE A 204 -3.03 19.54 -2.29
CA ILE A 204 -2.95 18.67 -1.11
C ILE A 204 -1.52 18.59 -0.62
N PHE A 205 -1.36 18.83 0.67
CA PHE A 205 -0.10 18.64 1.38
C PHE A 205 -0.26 17.53 2.41
N ILE A 206 0.73 16.65 2.50
CA ILE A 206 0.87 15.67 3.58
C ILE A 206 2.21 15.93 4.25
N ASP A 207 2.18 16.27 5.54
CA ASP A 207 3.35 16.72 6.32
C ASP A 207 4.14 17.82 5.59
N ASP A 208 3.42 18.86 5.18
CA ASP A 208 3.93 20.02 4.43
C ASP A 208 4.53 19.71 3.04
N LYS A 209 4.42 18.46 2.56
CA LYS A 209 4.89 18.08 1.22
C LYS A 209 3.73 18.02 0.25
N LEU A 210 3.88 18.70 -0.88
CA LEU A 210 2.91 18.65 -1.97
C LEU A 210 2.80 17.22 -2.52
N VAL A 211 1.58 16.69 -2.56
CA VAL A 211 1.30 15.37 -3.12
C VAL A 211 0.41 15.51 -4.35
N PRO A 212 0.78 14.90 -5.50
CA PRO A 212 -0.10 14.87 -6.65
C PRO A 212 -1.39 14.13 -6.29
N PHE A 213 -2.52 14.81 -6.46
CA PHE A 213 -3.85 14.26 -6.16
C PHE A 213 -4.60 13.96 -7.45
N SER A 214 -5.27 12.81 -7.45
CA SER A 214 -6.25 12.41 -8.45
C SER A 214 -7.46 11.84 -7.73
N ASP A 215 -8.64 11.88 -8.34
CA ASP A 215 -9.83 11.25 -7.79
C ASP A 215 -9.54 9.78 -7.43
N ASN A 216 -9.79 9.42 -6.16
CA ASN A 216 -9.46 8.12 -5.54
C ASN A 216 -7.97 7.78 -5.47
N SER A 217 -7.11 8.76 -5.14
CA SER A 217 -5.69 8.52 -4.92
C SER A 217 -5.44 7.59 -3.74
N LYS A 218 -4.57 6.60 -3.95
CA LYS A 218 -4.00 5.75 -2.90
C LYS A 218 -2.53 6.14 -2.72
N ILE A 219 -2.16 6.56 -1.51
CA ILE A 219 -0.84 7.10 -1.21
C ILE A 219 -0.19 6.24 -0.14
N LEU A 220 1.04 5.77 -0.37
CA LEU A 220 1.82 5.06 0.64
C LEU A 220 2.53 6.05 1.55
N LEU A 221 2.30 5.91 2.86
CA LEU A 221 2.87 6.76 3.90
C LEU A 221 3.58 5.87 4.93
N ASP A 222 4.57 6.44 5.63
CA ASP A 222 5.17 5.76 6.76
C ASP A 222 4.13 5.55 7.87
N THR A 223 4.38 4.63 8.79
CA THR A 223 3.47 4.44 9.93
C THR A 223 3.60 5.60 10.91
N GLY A 224 2.48 6.15 11.37
CA GLY A 224 2.51 7.27 12.28
C GLY A 224 1.29 8.16 12.17
N VAL A 225 1.41 9.37 12.70
CA VAL A 225 0.41 10.42 12.57
C VAL A 225 0.88 11.37 11.48
N HIS A 226 -0.03 11.70 10.56
CA HIS A 226 0.24 12.58 9.42
C HIS A 226 -0.79 13.71 9.40
N ASP A 227 -0.31 14.91 9.06
CA ASP A 227 -1.17 16.07 8.89
C ASP A 227 -1.43 16.31 7.40
N ILE A 228 -2.71 16.45 7.06
CA ILE A 228 -3.18 16.62 5.70
C ILE A 228 -3.82 18.00 5.61
N SER A 229 -3.28 18.83 4.72
CA SER A 229 -3.81 20.16 4.43
C SER A 229 -4.35 20.20 3.01
N ILE A 230 -5.59 20.65 2.86
CA ILE A 230 -6.29 20.78 1.59
C ILE A 230 -6.53 22.26 1.36
N ILE A 231 -5.93 22.80 0.32
CA ILE A 231 -5.98 24.21 -0.04
C ILE A 231 -6.72 24.36 -1.35
N SER A 232 -7.73 25.23 -1.39
CA SER A 232 -8.51 25.50 -2.60
C SER A 232 -8.92 26.97 -2.67
N GLU A 233 -9.10 27.48 -3.89
CA GLU A 233 -9.70 28.78 -4.14
C GLU A 233 -11.23 28.73 -4.27
N ALA A 234 -11.79 27.53 -4.47
CA ALA A 234 -13.22 27.27 -4.61
C ALA A 234 -13.87 26.80 -3.30
N TYR A 235 -13.07 26.19 -2.41
CA TYR A 235 -13.57 25.59 -1.17
C TYR A 235 -12.83 26.11 0.05
N ARG A 236 -13.48 26.02 1.22
CA ARG A 236 -12.84 26.29 2.50
C ARG A 236 -11.67 25.32 2.69
N ASN A 237 -10.52 25.86 3.07
CA ASN A 237 -9.35 25.07 3.41
C ASN A 237 -9.65 24.17 4.61
N GLU A 238 -9.14 22.94 4.55
CA GLU A 238 -9.36 21.93 5.57
C GLU A 238 -8.01 21.37 6.03
N VAL A 239 -7.91 21.10 7.32
CA VAL A 239 -6.79 20.39 7.93
C VAL A 239 -7.34 19.16 8.64
N ARG A 240 -6.70 18.02 8.43
CA ARG A 240 -7.06 16.73 9.04
C ARG A 240 -5.80 16.04 9.51
N THR A 241 -5.89 15.40 10.66
CA THR A 241 -4.83 14.54 11.18
C THR A 241 -5.29 13.09 11.04
N VAL A 242 -4.45 12.23 10.45
CA VAL A 242 -4.76 10.81 10.25
C VAL A 242 -3.66 9.95 10.86
N ARG A 243 -4.05 8.82 11.45
CA ARG A 243 -3.10 7.80 11.90
C ARG A 243 -3.02 6.70 10.83
N ILE A 244 -1.80 6.44 10.37
CA ILE A 244 -1.48 5.38 9.41
C ILE A 244 -0.89 4.20 10.17
N ASP A 245 -1.61 3.09 10.14
CA ASP A 245 -1.16 1.82 10.71
C ASP A 245 -0.37 0.99 9.68
N ARG A 246 0.52 0.14 10.20
CA ARG A 246 1.37 -0.74 9.38
C ARG A 246 0.52 -1.71 8.57
N ALA A 247 0.82 -1.79 7.27
CA ALA A 247 0.22 -2.70 6.31
C ALA A 247 -1.32 -2.65 6.27
N LYS A 248 -1.88 -1.48 6.54
CA LYS A 248 -3.33 -1.24 6.48
C LYS A 248 -3.65 -0.10 5.53
N THR A 249 -4.84 -0.16 4.96
CA THR A 249 -5.44 0.95 4.25
C THR A 249 -6.32 1.74 5.20
N THR A 250 -6.07 3.04 5.29
CA THR A 250 -6.87 4.00 6.06
C THR A 250 -7.67 4.85 5.09
N ASP A 251 -8.99 4.83 5.22
CA ASP A 251 -9.87 5.65 4.38
C ASP A 251 -10.10 7.02 5.02
N LEU A 252 -9.91 8.09 4.23
CA LEU A 252 -10.23 9.45 4.62
C LEU A 252 -11.08 10.10 3.53
N THR A 253 -12.32 10.42 3.90
CA THR A 253 -13.23 11.20 3.07
C THR A 253 -13.41 12.59 3.67
N VAL A 254 -13.19 13.63 2.86
CA VAL A 254 -13.37 15.01 3.27
C VAL A 254 -14.47 15.66 2.44
N GLU A 255 -15.53 16.09 3.13
CA GLU A 255 -16.60 16.89 2.54
C GLU A 255 -16.16 18.35 2.46
N MET A 256 -16.02 18.84 1.23
CA MET A 256 -15.60 20.21 0.96
C MET A 256 -16.76 21.17 1.20
N LYS A 257 -16.45 22.38 1.68
CA LYS A 257 -17.44 23.42 1.94
C LYS A 257 -17.26 24.57 0.95
N SER A 258 -18.36 25.04 0.37
CA SER A 258 -18.35 26.18 -0.55
C SER A 258 -17.78 27.44 0.12
N LEU A 259 -17.13 28.28 -0.69
CA LEU A 259 -16.70 29.64 -0.30
C LEU A 259 -17.72 30.71 -0.67
N GLU A 260 -18.87 30.35 -1.22
CA GLU A 260 -19.91 31.33 -1.52
C GLU A 260 -20.40 32.02 -0.23
N PRO A 261 -20.42 33.36 -0.20
CA PRO A 261 -20.98 34.06 0.94
C PRO A 261 -22.48 33.81 1.05
N THR A 262 -22.97 33.74 2.27
CA THR A 262 -24.39 33.49 2.56
C THR A 262 -24.98 34.64 3.35
N LEU A 263 -26.25 34.91 3.11
CA LEU A 263 -27.03 35.95 3.79
C LEU A 263 -28.31 35.34 4.37
N LEU A 264 -28.56 35.63 5.64
CA LEU A 264 -29.82 35.39 6.32
C LEU A 264 -30.51 36.72 6.56
N ILE A 265 -31.73 36.90 6.02
CA ILE A 265 -32.56 38.08 6.28
C ILE A 265 -33.74 37.71 7.18
N THR A 266 -33.91 38.47 8.25
CA THR A 266 -35.08 38.42 9.13
C THR A 266 -35.70 39.81 9.25
N ALA A 267 -37.00 39.91 9.05
CA ALA A 267 -37.75 41.16 9.15
C ALA A 267 -39.20 40.88 9.63
N PRO A 268 -39.89 41.86 10.24
CA PRO A 268 -41.28 41.72 10.62
C PRO A 268 -42.18 41.56 9.40
N GLU A 269 -43.36 40.97 9.61
CA GLU A 269 -44.38 40.82 8.58
C GLU A 269 -44.79 42.19 8.02
N GLY A 270 -45.02 42.26 6.71
CA GLY A 270 -45.34 43.50 6.00
C GLY A 270 -44.13 44.37 5.60
N THR A 271 -42.91 43.96 5.94
CA THR A 271 -41.68 44.64 5.47
C THR A 271 -41.37 44.24 4.03
N GLU A 272 -41.20 45.22 3.14
CA GLU A 272 -40.64 44.99 1.80
C GLU A 272 -39.11 45.06 1.86
N VAL A 273 -38.43 44.04 1.34
CA VAL A 273 -36.98 43.97 1.31
C VAL A 273 -36.47 43.89 -0.12
N LEU A 274 -35.55 44.78 -0.46
CA LEU A 274 -34.83 44.81 -1.72
C LEU A 274 -33.35 44.52 -1.45
N LEU A 275 -32.78 43.57 -2.19
CA LEU A 275 -31.34 43.31 -2.27
C LEU A 275 -30.87 43.74 -3.65
N ASP A 276 -29.99 44.73 -3.72
CA ASP A 276 -29.50 45.35 -4.98
C ASP A 276 -30.64 45.76 -5.92
N ASP A 277 -31.64 46.43 -5.36
CA ASP A 277 -32.85 46.90 -6.05
C ASP A 277 -33.74 45.77 -6.62
N VAL A 278 -33.46 44.51 -6.28
CA VAL A 278 -34.30 43.33 -6.60
C VAL A 278 -35.07 42.87 -5.37
N LYS A 279 -36.37 42.62 -5.54
CA LYS A 279 -37.25 42.20 -4.43
C LYS A 279 -36.81 40.83 -3.89
N CYS A 280 -36.47 40.80 -2.61
CA CYS A 280 -36.08 39.59 -1.91
C CYS A 280 -37.32 38.82 -1.45
N THR A 281 -37.36 37.51 -1.71
CA THR A 281 -38.47 36.62 -1.34
C THR A 281 -38.06 35.56 -0.31
N THR A 282 -36.78 35.47 0.03
CA THR A 282 -36.24 34.44 0.94
C THR A 282 -36.03 35.06 2.32
N PHE A 283 -36.82 34.61 3.30
CA PHE A 283 -36.78 35.08 4.68
C PHE A 283 -36.59 33.91 5.65
N GLY A 284 -35.84 34.14 6.73
CA GLY A 284 -35.65 33.15 7.79
C GLY A 284 -34.82 31.92 7.40
N LYS A 285 -34.18 31.93 6.22
CA LYS A 285 -33.24 30.92 5.75
C LYS A 285 -32.03 31.59 5.11
N GLU A 286 -30.87 30.97 5.27
CA GLU A 286 -29.65 31.37 4.58
C GLU A 286 -29.78 31.10 3.08
N PHE A 287 -29.32 32.04 2.26
CA PHE A 287 -29.19 31.88 0.82
C PHE A 287 -27.86 32.46 0.34
N VAL A 288 -27.38 31.96 -0.80
CA VAL A 288 -26.12 32.38 -1.41
C VAL A 288 -26.26 33.77 -2.02
N ILE A 289 -25.25 34.62 -1.82
CA ILE A 289 -25.07 35.91 -2.48
C ILE A 289 -23.72 35.94 -3.20
N THR A 290 -23.54 36.87 -4.13
CA THR A 290 -22.25 37.04 -4.82
C THR A 290 -21.22 37.69 -3.90
N GLU A 291 -19.93 37.61 -4.27
CA GLU A 291 -18.89 38.41 -3.61
C GLU A 291 -18.99 39.87 -4.07
N GLY A 292 -18.82 40.82 -3.15
CA GLY A 292 -18.83 42.25 -3.46
C GLY A 292 -19.73 43.08 -2.55
N GLU A 293 -19.97 44.32 -2.94
CA GLU A 293 -20.86 45.21 -2.22
C GLU A 293 -22.32 44.91 -2.55
N HIS A 294 -23.13 44.74 -1.51
CA HIS A 294 -24.56 44.49 -1.60
C HIS A 294 -25.32 45.53 -0.79
N LYS A 295 -26.38 46.09 -1.38
CA LYS A 295 -27.24 47.07 -0.74
C LYS A 295 -28.56 46.41 -0.35
N ILE A 296 -28.88 46.46 0.93
CA ILE A 296 -30.12 45.94 1.49
C ILE A 296 -30.99 47.12 1.89
N LYS A 297 -32.21 47.16 1.35
CA LYS A 297 -33.21 48.18 1.65
C LYS A 297 -34.43 47.50 2.27
N PHE A 298 -34.80 47.97 3.46
CA PHE A 298 -36.01 47.58 4.18
C PHE A 298 -37.00 48.74 4.14
N THR A 299 -38.23 48.46 3.76
CA THR A 299 -39.32 49.44 3.71
C THR A 299 -40.53 48.92 4.51
N ILE A 300 -41.02 49.69 5.47
CA ILE A 300 -42.23 49.37 6.24
C ILE A 300 -43.09 50.63 6.42
N GLY A 301 -44.28 50.63 5.82
CA GLY A 301 -45.08 51.86 5.68
C GLY A 301 -44.29 52.94 4.95
N ASP A 302 -44.13 54.10 5.59
CA ASP A 302 -43.36 55.24 5.06
C ASP A 302 -41.88 55.25 5.50
N TYR A 303 -41.46 54.28 6.33
CA TYR A 303 -40.09 54.19 6.82
C TYR A 303 -39.21 53.38 5.88
N GLU A 304 -38.04 53.93 5.58
CA GLU A 304 -37.03 53.29 4.74
C GLU A 304 -35.67 53.26 5.44
N ILE A 305 -35.05 52.08 5.48
CA ILE A 305 -33.71 51.88 6.00
C ILE A 305 -32.87 51.18 4.94
N ILE A 306 -31.74 51.79 4.60
CA ILE A 306 -30.74 51.24 3.69
C ILE A 306 -29.47 50.93 4.48
N ARG A 307 -28.90 49.76 4.24
CA ARG A 307 -27.57 49.35 4.71
C ARG A 307 -26.81 48.66 3.58
N SER A 308 -25.51 48.86 3.54
CA SER A 308 -24.62 48.13 2.64
C SER A 308 -23.81 47.11 3.43
N ILE A 309 -23.54 45.96 2.82
CA ILE A 309 -22.59 44.96 3.31
C ILE A 309 -21.56 44.69 2.20
N THR A 310 -20.33 44.40 2.58
CA THR A 310 -19.34 43.86 1.65
C THR A 310 -19.22 42.37 1.92
N ALA A 311 -19.81 41.56 1.05
CA ALA A 311 -19.79 40.12 1.10
C ALA A 311 -18.42 39.59 0.68
N ILE A 312 -17.79 38.83 1.57
CA ILE A 312 -16.47 38.23 1.39
C ILE A 312 -16.64 36.72 1.37
N LYS A 313 -15.90 36.04 0.49
CA LYS A 313 -15.89 34.57 0.39
C LYS A 313 -15.80 33.88 1.76
N GLY A 314 -16.64 32.86 1.95
CA GLY A 314 -16.68 31.98 3.11
C GLY A 314 -17.26 32.60 4.39
N LYS A 315 -17.84 33.80 4.30
CA LYS A 315 -18.53 34.47 5.40
C LYS A 315 -20.05 34.31 5.30
N THR A 316 -20.68 34.26 6.45
CA THR A 316 -22.12 34.27 6.61
C THR A 316 -22.52 35.58 7.26
N TYR A 317 -23.53 36.24 6.69
CA TYR A 317 -24.04 37.52 7.14
C TYR A 317 -25.48 37.36 7.62
N THR A 318 -25.86 38.12 8.64
CA THR A 318 -27.24 38.17 9.12
C THR A 318 -27.71 39.61 9.13
N ALA A 319 -28.76 39.89 8.35
CA ALA A 319 -29.44 41.18 8.35
C ALA A 319 -30.76 41.02 9.11
N ASN A 320 -30.75 41.47 10.36
CA ASN A 320 -31.94 41.46 11.20
C ASN A 320 -32.53 42.86 11.29
N PHE A 321 -33.76 43.01 10.79
CA PHE A 321 -34.55 44.21 10.98
C PHE A 321 -35.57 43.96 12.10
N SER A 322 -35.56 44.82 13.11
CA SER A 322 -36.49 44.77 14.23
C SER A 322 -36.95 46.18 14.60
N LEU A 323 -38.23 46.33 14.97
CA LEU A 323 -38.75 47.55 15.58
C LEU A 323 -38.83 47.34 17.09
N ASP A 324 -38.31 48.30 17.84
CA ASP A 324 -38.44 48.36 19.29
C ASP A 324 -39.33 49.55 19.68
N LEU A 325 -40.27 49.33 20.61
CA LEU A 325 -41.20 50.34 21.10
C LEU A 325 -40.98 50.53 22.59
N GLN A 326 -40.43 51.69 22.98
CA GLN A 326 -40.29 52.06 24.38
C GLN A 326 -41.40 53.02 24.80
N ILE A 327 -42.10 52.66 25.88
CA ILE A 327 -43.08 53.52 26.54
C ILE A 327 -42.48 53.92 27.89
N THR A 328 -42.38 55.21 28.15
CA THR A 328 -41.91 55.77 29.43
C THR A 328 -43.03 56.58 30.08
N GLU A 329 -43.19 56.38 31.39
CA GLU A 329 -44.11 57.17 32.23
C GLU A 329 -43.36 58.42 32.72
N ASN A 330 -43.97 59.60 32.56
CA ASN A 330 -43.39 60.88 32.99
C ASN A 330 -43.71 61.21 34.44
#